data_AF-F4PBN9-F1
#
_entry.id   AF-F4PBN9-F1
#
_cell.length_a   1.000
_cell.length_b   1.000
_cell.length_c   1.000
_cell.angle_alpha   90.00
_cell.angle_beta   90.00
_cell.angle_gamma   90.00
#
_symmetry.space_group_name_H-M   'P 1'
#
loop_
_entity.id
_entity.type
_entity.pdbx_description
1 polymer ?
#
loop_
_entity_poly.entity_id
_entity_poly.type
_entity_poly.pdbx_seq_one_letter_code
_entity_poly.pdbx_strand_id
1 'polypeptide(L)'
;MERRETLRRRNVGTKTVQKPSSNYGRELHTIMLVTCYSEDEQGLRTTFNSLAMTDYSEDHKVLFIIADGMIKGSGNTQTTPELILSMLELDPNWEDPEGLSYLAIGEGSKEHNRAKVYVGWYSYQDRVVPTILIVKCGTEEESKLPKPGNRGKRDSQMILMRFLQKVTLDESMTPLEYDLFLKLHYLMGVTPDTFEIVLMVDADTKVAPDSVARMVACMASDPLVMGLCGETRIANKSESWVSRIQVFEYYLSHHLNKAFESMFGGVTCLPGCFCMYRIKAPKDGYWVPILCNPDIVQTYSESVVDTLHKKNLLLLGEDRFLTTLMLRAFPRRKLLFVPRAFCKTTVPNTFAVLLSQRRRWINSTIHNLLELVLVSNLCGIFCFSMQFVIFLELIGTITLPAAILFTLTLIIVAIIGPVVPVIPLILLAGILGLPAILILLTTRRVVYIYWMFVYLLALPIWNFVLPVYAFWHFDDFSWGQTRLVEGEGKGGHGGSDGKAFSASDIPTRRWVEWERDRRQGLVQRYWITQ
;
A
#
# COMPACT_ATOMS: atom_id res chain seq x y z
N MET A 1 -22.36 -4.26 -18.42
CA MET A 1 -22.65 -2.84 -18.74
C MET A 1 -24.10 -2.44 -18.53
N GLU A 2 -25.07 -3.13 -19.15
CA GLU A 2 -26.51 -2.78 -19.04
C GLU A 2 -27.01 -2.69 -17.59
N ARG A 3 -26.65 -3.65 -16.74
CA ARG A 3 -27.03 -3.65 -15.33
C ARG A 3 -26.51 -2.44 -14.54
N ARG A 4 -25.30 -1.97 -14.84
CA ARG A 4 -24.72 -0.79 -14.21
C ARG A 4 -25.52 0.46 -14.57
N GLU A 5 -25.96 0.58 -15.83
CA GLU A 5 -26.84 1.68 -16.24
C GLU A 5 -28.22 1.58 -15.56
N THR A 6 -28.76 0.37 -15.36
CA THR A 6 -30.00 0.17 -14.58
C THR A 6 -29.85 0.63 -13.12
N LEU A 7 -28.77 0.24 -12.45
CA LEU A 7 -28.47 0.69 -11.08
C LEU A 7 -28.29 2.21 -11.02
N ARG A 8 -27.61 2.81 -11.99
CA ARG A 8 -27.44 4.27 -12.08
C ARG A 8 -28.78 4.97 -12.22
N ARG A 9 -29.66 4.50 -13.10
CA ARG A 9 -31.03 5.03 -13.26
C ARG A 9 -31.84 4.90 -11.98
N ARG A 10 -31.67 3.80 -11.24
CA ARG A 10 -32.33 3.61 -9.93
C ARG A 10 -31.87 4.66 -8.91
N ASN A 11 -30.57 4.97 -8.85
CA ASN A 11 -30.02 5.88 -7.86
C ASN A 11 -30.30 7.37 -8.16
N VAL A 12 -30.46 7.73 -9.44
CA VAL A 12 -30.54 9.15 -9.86
C VAL A 12 -31.90 9.54 -10.45
N GLY A 13 -32.77 8.57 -10.72
CA GLY A 13 -34.08 8.81 -11.34
C GLY A 13 -33.96 9.28 -12.79
N THR A 14 -34.73 10.32 -13.17
CA THR A 14 -34.74 10.91 -14.52
C THR A 14 -33.67 11.98 -14.76
N LYS A 15 -32.83 12.29 -13.76
CA LYS A 15 -31.79 13.31 -13.88
C LYS A 15 -30.64 12.81 -14.76
N THR A 16 -30.25 13.61 -15.75
CA THR A 16 -29.07 13.35 -16.58
C THR A 16 -27.81 13.51 -15.72
N VAL A 17 -27.09 12.42 -15.45
CA VAL A 17 -25.79 12.48 -14.77
C VAL A 17 -24.70 12.53 -15.82
N GLN A 18 -23.91 13.59 -15.78
CA GLN A 18 -22.71 13.67 -16.61
C GLN A 18 -21.70 12.63 -16.11
N LYS A 19 -21.32 11.68 -16.97
CA LYS A 19 -20.26 10.72 -16.64
C LYS A 19 -18.99 11.51 -16.31
N PRO A 20 -18.30 11.22 -15.19
CA PRO A 20 -17.02 11.84 -14.92
C PRO A 20 -16.06 11.45 -16.04
N SER A 21 -15.40 12.45 -16.62
CA SER A 21 -14.30 12.27 -17.54
C SER A 21 -13.12 13.06 -17.02
N SER A 22 -11.92 12.50 -17.17
CA SER A 22 -10.70 13.17 -16.76
C SER A 22 -10.51 14.45 -17.58
N ASN A 23 -10.45 15.60 -16.91
CA ASN A 23 -10.07 16.87 -17.53
C ASN A 23 -8.57 16.93 -17.89
N TYR A 24 -7.82 15.84 -17.66
CA TYR A 24 -6.35 15.85 -17.68
C TYR A 24 -5.72 14.97 -18.78
N GLY A 25 -6.51 14.47 -19.75
CA GLY A 25 -5.99 13.76 -20.93
C GLY A 25 -6.45 12.31 -21.04
N ARG A 26 -5.60 11.45 -21.61
CA ARG A 26 -5.89 10.02 -21.84
C ARG A 26 -6.21 9.31 -20.53
N GLU A 27 -7.38 8.66 -20.47
CA GLU A 27 -7.75 7.76 -19.38
C GLU A 27 -7.06 6.40 -19.58
N LEU A 28 -6.58 5.80 -18.48
CA LEU A 28 -5.95 4.48 -18.46
C LEU A 28 -6.81 3.54 -17.63
N HIS A 29 -7.05 2.31 -18.10
CA HIS A 29 -7.75 1.33 -17.26
C HIS A 29 -6.97 1.09 -15.96
N THR A 30 -7.63 1.40 -14.83
CA THR A 30 -7.03 1.52 -13.51
C THR A 30 -7.67 0.55 -12.53
N ILE A 31 -6.85 -0.27 -11.88
CA ILE A 31 -7.27 -1.10 -10.75
C ILE A 31 -7.13 -0.27 -9.47
N MET A 32 -8.18 -0.15 -8.66
CA MET A 32 -8.11 0.48 -7.34
C MET A 32 -8.05 -0.62 -6.27
N LEU A 33 -6.83 -1.04 -5.93
CA LEU A 33 -6.57 -2.07 -4.94
C LEU A 33 -6.77 -1.52 -3.52
N VAL A 34 -7.69 -2.14 -2.77
CA VAL A 34 -7.86 -1.89 -1.34
C VAL A 34 -7.71 -3.20 -0.57
N THR A 35 -6.71 -3.27 0.29
CA THR A 35 -6.49 -4.44 1.16
C THR A 35 -7.10 -4.18 2.53
N CYS A 36 -8.01 -5.05 2.96
CA CYS A 36 -8.72 -4.95 4.23
C CYS A 36 -8.34 -6.12 5.14
N TYR A 37 -8.32 -5.90 6.44
CA TYR A 37 -8.01 -6.89 7.47
C TYR A 37 -9.03 -6.84 8.61
N SER A 38 -9.05 -5.76 9.38
CA SER A 38 -9.81 -5.65 10.64
C SER A 38 -10.42 -4.26 10.84
N GLU A 39 -10.52 -3.48 9.77
CA GLU A 39 -11.09 -2.15 9.78
C GLU A 39 -12.58 -2.18 10.17
N ASP A 40 -13.05 -1.09 10.76
CA ASP A 40 -14.45 -0.91 11.11
C ASP A 40 -15.27 -0.47 9.89
N GLU A 41 -16.60 -0.51 10.03
CA GLU A 41 -17.51 -0.13 8.95
C GLU A 41 -17.28 1.32 8.50
N GLN A 42 -16.99 2.22 9.44
CA GLN A 42 -16.77 3.64 9.15
C GLN A 42 -15.48 3.87 8.34
N GLY A 43 -14.38 3.20 8.69
CA GLY A 43 -13.12 3.24 7.94
C GLY A 43 -13.31 2.75 6.51
N LEU A 44 -13.90 1.56 6.35
CA LEU A 44 -14.19 0.95 5.05
C LEU A 44 -15.05 1.88 4.18
N ARG A 45 -16.18 2.38 4.72
CA ARG A 45 -17.06 3.31 3.99
C ARG A 45 -16.35 4.61 3.64
N THR A 46 -15.52 5.14 4.53
CA THR A 46 -14.76 6.37 4.25
C THR A 46 -13.89 6.20 3.01
N THR A 47 -13.18 5.08 2.91
CA THR A 47 -12.31 4.75 1.78
C THR A 47 -13.12 4.52 0.52
N PHE A 48 -14.09 3.60 0.54
CA PHE A 48 -14.87 3.24 -0.64
C PHE A 48 -15.70 4.41 -1.19
N ASN A 49 -16.35 5.20 -0.32
CA ASN A 49 -17.07 6.41 -0.73
C ASN A 49 -16.12 7.40 -1.42
N SER A 50 -14.92 7.59 -0.86
CA SER A 50 -13.96 8.54 -1.42
C SER A 50 -13.45 8.12 -2.79
N LEU A 51 -13.21 6.82 -3.01
CA LEU A 51 -12.80 6.27 -4.30
C LEU A 51 -13.94 6.32 -5.33
N ALA A 52 -15.18 6.06 -4.91
CA ALA A 52 -16.35 6.16 -5.76
C ALA A 52 -16.53 7.60 -6.30
N MET A 53 -16.39 8.58 -5.41
CA MET A 53 -16.54 10.01 -5.70
C MET A 53 -15.35 10.68 -6.40
N THR A 54 -14.34 9.91 -6.83
CA THR A 54 -13.24 10.47 -7.63
C THR A 54 -13.72 10.98 -8.99
N ASP A 55 -13.11 12.08 -9.46
CA ASP A 55 -13.33 12.70 -10.78
C ASP A 55 -12.67 11.87 -11.89
N TYR A 56 -12.98 10.58 -11.93
CA TYR A 56 -12.40 9.60 -12.83
C TYR A 56 -13.46 8.62 -13.31
N SER A 57 -13.47 8.33 -14.62
CA SER A 57 -14.50 7.54 -15.28
C SER A 57 -14.65 6.15 -14.67
N GLU A 58 -15.88 5.77 -14.33
CA GLU A 58 -16.21 4.44 -13.83
C GLU A 58 -16.21 3.37 -14.93
N ASP A 59 -16.01 3.76 -16.19
CA ASP A 59 -15.73 2.86 -17.31
C ASP A 59 -14.23 2.47 -17.35
N HIS A 60 -13.36 3.28 -16.73
CA HIS A 60 -11.90 3.07 -16.68
C HIS A 60 -11.36 2.74 -15.29
N LYS A 61 -12.21 2.54 -14.27
CA LYS A 61 -11.79 2.09 -12.94
C LYS A 61 -12.61 0.89 -12.44
N VAL A 62 -11.96 0.03 -11.68
CA VAL A 62 -12.57 -1.06 -10.91
C VAL A 62 -12.10 -0.98 -9.47
N LEU A 63 -13.02 -1.12 -8.51
CA LEU A 63 -12.65 -1.35 -7.11
C LEU A 63 -12.25 -2.82 -6.96
N PHE A 64 -11.01 -3.05 -6.56
CA PHE A 64 -10.45 -4.39 -6.38
C PHE A 64 -10.13 -4.57 -4.90
N ILE A 65 -11.08 -5.14 -4.17
CA ILE A 65 -11.03 -5.24 -2.71
C ILE A 65 -10.57 -6.64 -2.34
N ILE A 66 -9.60 -6.74 -1.42
CA ILE A 66 -9.13 -8.02 -0.89
C ILE A 66 -9.28 -8.00 0.63
N ALA A 67 -10.17 -8.84 1.15
CA ALA A 67 -10.29 -9.10 2.58
C ALA A 67 -9.32 -10.23 2.98
N ASP A 68 -8.32 -9.90 3.79
CA ASP A 68 -7.22 -10.77 4.19
C ASP A 68 -7.60 -11.69 5.38
N GLY A 69 -8.46 -12.66 5.07
CA GLY A 69 -8.93 -13.67 6.02
C GLY A 69 -10.34 -13.40 6.53
N MET A 70 -10.91 -14.40 7.20
CA MET A 70 -12.19 -14.30 7.90
C MET A 70 -12.00 -13.66 9.28
N ILE A 71 -11.70 -12.37 9.31
CA ILE A 71 -11.26 -11.64 10.51
C ILE A 71 -12.37 -10.76 11.06
N LYS A 72 -12.55 -10.76 12.38
CA LYS A 72 -13.46 -9.88 13.11
C LYS A 72 -12.65 -8.86 13.92
N GLY A 73 -12.68 -7.59 13.49
CA GLY A 73 -12.01 -6.50 14.21
C GLY A 73 -12.56 -6.30 15.63
N SER A 74 -11.73 -5.84 16.56
CA SER A 74 -12.19 -5.52 17.92
C SER A 74 -13.30 -4.47 17.89
N GLY A 75 -14.43 -4.77 18.54
CA GLY A 75 -15.61 -3.90 18.58
C GLY A 75 -16.57 -4.07 17.39
N ASN A 76 -16.21 -4.83 16.36
CA ASN A 76 -17.13 -5.14 15.26
C ASN A 76 -18.09 -6.27 15.64
N THR A 77 -19.30 -6.26 15.10
CA THR A 77 -20.27 -7.37 15.26
C THR A 77 -20.10 -8.45 14.19
N GLN A 78 -19.62 -8.07 13.00
CA GLN A 78 -19.42 -8.91 11.83
C GLN A 78 -17.93 -8.98 11.45
N THR A 79 -17.57 -10.00 10.68
CA THR A 79 -16.24 -10.09 10.07
C THR A 79 -16.07 -9.02 8.98
N THR A 80 -14.83 -8.63 8.70
CA THR A 80 -14.48 -7.66 7.66
C THR A 80 -15.07 -8.04 6.29
N PRO A 81 -14.99 -9.31 5.82
CA PRO A 81 -15.67 -9.72 4.59
C PRO A 81 -17.18 -9.50 4.60
N GLU A 82 -17.87 -9.85 5.70
CA GLU A 82 -19.33 -9.67 5.83
C GLU A 82 -19.73 -8.19 5.79
N LEU A 83 -18.96 -7.33 6.48
CA LEU A 83 -19.15 -5.88 6.42
C LEU A 83 -19.04 -5.39 4.98
N ILE A 84 -18.00 -5.79 4.24
CA ILE A 84 -17.83 -5.36 2.85
C ILE A 84 -18.95 -5.90 1.96
N LEU A 85 -19.34 -7.17 2.09
CA LEU A 85 -20.45 -7.76 1.34
C LEU A 85 -21.76 -7.00 1.55
N SER A 86 -22.04 -6.56 2.77
CA SER A 86 -23.23 -5.75 3.09
C SER A 86 -23.26 -4.38 2.40
N MET A 87 -22.11 -3.90 1.92
CA MET A 87 -21.97 -2.62 1.21
C MET A 87 -22.08 -2.76 -0.31
N LEU A 88 -22.10 -3.98 -0.84
CA LEU A 88 -22.06 -4.25 -2.27
C LEU A 88 -23.40 -4.68 -2.83
N GLU A 89 -23.70 -4.23 -4.04
CA GLU A 89 -24.80 -4.74 -4.84
C GLU A 89 -24.27 -5.90 -5.69
N LEU A 90 -24.39 -7.11 -5.16
CA LEU A 90 -23.90 -8.32 -5.81
C LEU A 90 -24.67 -8.62 -7.10
N ASP A 91 -23.98 -9.25 -8.05
CA ASP A 91 -24.64 -9.87 -9.19
C ASP A 91 -25.21 -11.24 -8.77
N PRO A 92 -26.53 -11.50 -8.88
CA PRO A 92 -27.20 -12.78 -8.60
C PRO A 92 -26.66 -13.96 -9.37
N ASN A 93 -25.96 -13.74 -10.48
CA ASN A 93 -25.27 -14.82 -11.17
C ASN A 93 -24.07 -15.35 -10.37
N TRP A 94 -23.63 -14.65 -9.32
CA TRP A 94 -22.38 -14.87 -8.59
C TRP A 94 -22.52 -14.64 -7.07
N GLU A 95 -23.71 -14.84 -6.50
CA GLU A 95 -24.01 -14.51 -5.09
C GLU A 95 -23.24 -15.35 -4.06
N ASP A 96 -23.00 -16.63 -4.32
CA ASP A 96 -22.19 -17.50 -3.44
C ASP A 96 -21.12 -18.25 -4.23
N PRO A 97 -19.97 -17.61 -4.49
CA PRO A 97 -18.85 -18.24 -5.17
C PRO A 97 -18.15 -19.25 -4.26
N GLU A 98 -17.70 -20.35 -4.84
CA GLU A 98 -16.86 -21.33 -4.16
C GLU A 98 -15.46 -20.76 -3.85
N GLY A 99 -14.83 -21.30 -2.80
CA GLY A 99 -13.45 -20.96 -2.45
C GLY A 99 -12.47 -21.63 -3.41
N LEU A 100 -11.65 -20.86 -4.11
CA LEU A 100 -10.71 -21.35 -5.10
C LEU A 100 -9.28 -21.36 -4.62
N SER A 101 -8.59 -22.45 -4.91
CA SER A 101 -7.18 -22.64 -4.55
C SER A 101 -6.26 -21.68 -5.28
N TYR A 102 -5.31 -21.10 -4.54
CA TYR A 102 -4.21 -20.32 -5.06
C TYR A 102 -2.96 -20.51 -4.21
N LEU A 103 -1.80 -20.21 -4.81
CA LEU A 103 -0.52 -20.23 -4.10
C LEU A 103 -0.37 -18.93 -3.30
N ALA A 104 -0.34 -19.04 -1.98
CA ALA A 104 -0.13 -17.92 -1.07
C ALA A 104 1.34 -17.79 -0.64
N ILE A 105 1.69 -16.66 -0.03
CA ILE A 105 2.93 -16.54 0.73
C ILE A 105 2.75 -17.29 2.05
N GLY A 106 3.49 -18.38 2.21
CA GLY A 106 3.53 -19.19 3.42
C GLY A 106 4.67 -20.20 3.36
N GLU A 107 4.81 -21.00 4.42
CA GLU A 107 5.70 -22.16 4.45
C GLU A 107 4.86 -23.42 4.70
N GLY A 108 5.17 -24.49 3.99
CA GLY A 108 4.50 -25.79 4.15
C GLY A 108 3.02 -25.70 3.80
N SER A 109 2.14 -26.22 4.67
CA SER A 109 0.69 -26.22 4.42
C SER A 109 0.07 -24.83 4.22
N LYS A 110 0.72 -23.76 4.73
CA LYS A 110 0.23 -22.38 4.58
C LYS A 110 0.44 -21.79 3.20
N GLU A 111 1.22 -22.44 2.33
CA GLU A 111 1.37 -22.09 0.92
C GLU A 111 0.08 -22.34 0.13
N HIS A 112 -0.76 -23.27 0.58
CA HIS A 112 -2.10 -23.44 0.05
C HIS A 112 -3.06 -22.50 0.76
N ASN A 113 -3.77 -21.69 -0.01
CA ASN A 113 -4.89 -20.93 0.49
C ASN A 113 -6.05 -20.99 -0.51
N ARG A 114 -7.26 -20.72 -0.05
CA ARG A 114 -8.45 -20.57 -0.90
C ARG A 114 -9.03 -19.17 -0.75
N ALA A 115 -9.60 -18.65 -1.83
CA ALA A 115 -10.31 -17.39 -1.80
C ALA A 115 -11.59 -17.44 -2.63
N LYS A 116 -12.63 -16.75 -2.15
CA LYS A 116 -13.90 -16.54 -2.84
C LYS A 116 -13.83 -15.23 -3.62
N VAL A 117 -14.32 -15.20 -4.86
CA VAL A 117 -14.35 -13.99 -5.69
C VAL A 117 -15.79 -13.57 -5.96
N TYR A 118 -16.20 -12.46 -5.37
CA TYR A 118 -17.51 -11.85 -5.57
C TYR A 118 -17.41 -10.74 -6.60
N VAL A 119 -18.48 -10.58 -7.40
CA VAL A 119 -18.63 -9.47 -8.35
C VAL A 119 -19.91 -8.69 -8.07
N GLY A 120 -19.83 -7.38 -8.23
CA GLY A 120 -20.98 -6.51 -8.04
C GLY A 120 -20.63 -5.06 -8.30
N TRP A 121 -21.41 -4.18 -7.68
CA TRP A 121 -21.24 -2.74 -7.79
C TRP A 121 -21.23 -2.09 -6.41
N TYR A 122 -20.30 -1.15 -6.22
CA TYR A 122 -20.36 -0.24 -5.08
C TYR A 122 -21.12 1.01 -5.51
N SER A 123 -22.32 1.18 -4.95
CA SER A 123 -23.22 2.31 -5.21
C SER A 123 -23.09 3.36 -4.12
N TYR A 124 -22.75 4.59 -4.49
CA TYR A 124 -22.71 5.72 -3.57
C TYR A 124 -23.14 7.01 -4.29
N GLN A 125 -24.21 7.62 -3.79
CA GLN A 125 -24.84 8.78 -4.45
C GLN A 125 -25.20 8.46 -5.90
N ASP A 126 -24.72 9.26 -6.86
CA ASP A 126 -24.92 9.08 -8.30
C ASP A 126 -23.86 8.17 -8.96
N ARG A 127 -22.92 7.63 -8.17
CA ARG A 127 -21.82 6.80 -8.64
C ARG A 127 -22.14 5.32 -8.46
N VAL A 128 -21.80 4.53 -9.48
CA VAL A 128 -21.92 3.07 -9.48
C VAL A 128 -20.62 2.52 -10.03
N VAL A 129 -19.73 2.12 -9.12
CA VAL A 129 -18.40 1.64 -9.49
C VAL A 129 -18.39 0.12 -9.59
N PRO A 130 -17.88 -0.46 -10.68
CA PRO A 130 -17.70 -1.90 -10.76
C PRO A 130 -16.72 -2.38 -9.68
N THR A 131 -17.09 -3.44 -8.97
CA THR A 131 -16.31 -3.95 -7.83
C THR A 131 -16.09 -5.46 -7.91
N ILE A 132 -14.85 -5.87 -7.66
CA ILE A 132 -14.46 -7.25 -7.34
C ILE A 132 -14.06 -7.30 -5.87
N LEU A 133 -14.62 -8.25 -5.13
CA LEU A 133 -14.22 -8.55 -3.76
C LEU A 133 -13.62 -9.96 -3.71
N ILE A 134 -12.38 -10.07 -3.24
CA ILE A 134 -11.69 -11.32 -2.96
C ILE A 134 -11.68 -11.53 -1.46
N VAL A 135 -12.25 -12.64 -1.00
CA VAL A 135 -12.26 -13.02 0.42
C VAL A 135 -11.36 -14.23 0.59
N LYS A 136 -10.21 -14.05 1.24
CA LYS A 136 -9.35 -15.19 1.60
C LYS A 136 -10.04 -15.97 2.72
N CYS A 137 -10.29 -17.25 2.52
CA CYS A 137 -11.05 -18.07 3.46
C CYS A 137 -10.23 -19.21 4.10
N GLY A 138 -9.01 -19.47 3.61
CA GLY A 138 -8.23 -20.62 4.09
C GLY A 138 -8.70 -21.92 3.45
N THR A 139 -7.92 -22.97 3.67
CA THR A 139 -8.36 -24.35 3.37
C THR A 139 -9.42 -24.79 4.39
N GLU A 140 -10.05 -25.93 4.15
CA GLU A 140 -11.06 -26.47 5.07
C GLU A 140 -10.47 -26.80 6.45
N GLU A 141 -9.21 -27.23 6.48
CA GLU A 141 -8.46 -27.46 7.73
C GLU A 141 -8.26 -26.17 8.53
N GLU A 142 -8.12 -25.02 7.86
CA GLU A 142 -7.92 -23.72 8.49
C GLU A 142 -9.21 -23.07 8.99
N SER A 143 -10.38 -23.56 8.58
CA SER A 143 -11.68 -22.98 8.96
C SER A 143 -11.89 -22.89 10.47
N LYS A 144 -11.25 -23.76 11.24
CA LYS A 144 -11.31 -23.82 12.71
C LYS A 144 -10.21 -23.02 13.40
N LEU A 145 -9.24 -22.49 12.66
CA LEU A 145 -8.15 -21.70 13.22
C LEU A 145 -8.63 -20.27 13.53
N PRO A 146 -7.94 -19.53 14.43
CA PRO A 146 -8.36 -18.18 14.81
C PRO A 146 -8.35 -17.16 13.65
N LYS A 147 -7.57 -17.39 12.59
CA LYS A 147 -7.38 -16.46 11.48
C LYS A 147 -7.39 -17.19 10.12
N PRO A 148 -8.51 -17.80 9.71
CA PRO A 148 -8.58 -18.60 8.48
C PRO A 148 -8.19 -17.76 7.25
N GLY A 149 -7.25 -18.27 6.44
CA GLY A 149 -6.84 -17.64 5.19
C GLY A 149 -6.04 -16.35 5.30
N ASN A 150 -5.78 -15.83 6.51
CA ASN A 150 -5.01 -14.60 6.70
C ASN A 150 -3.52 -14.81 6.39
N ARG A 151 -2.94 -13.97 5.52
CA ARG A 151 -1.51 -14.04 5.15
C ARG A 151 -0.81 -12.68 5.05
N GLY A 152 -1.48 -11.61 5.43
CA GLY A 152 -0.95 -10.26 5.44
C GLY A 152 -1.18 -9.51 4.13
N LYS A 153 -0.96 -8.19 4.20
CA LYS A 153 -1.11 -7.25 3.07
C LYS A 153 -0.24 -7.63 1.86
N ARG A 154 0.99 -8.09 2.10
CA ARG A 154 1.91 -8.54 1.04
C ARG A 154 1.32 -9.68 0.20
N ASP A 155 0.74 -10.70 0.84
CA ASP A 155 0.06 -11.79 0.12
C ASP A 155 -1.17 -11.28 -0.66
N SER A 156 -1.92 -10.34 -0.10
CA SER A 156 -3.04 -9.70 -0.82
C SER A 156 -2.56 -9.00 -2.09
N GLN A 157 -1.47 -8.24 -2.02
CA GLN A 157 -0.86 -7.61 -3.20
C GLN A 157 -0.36 -8.67 -4.20
N MET A 158 0.19 -9.80 -3.72
CA MET A 158 0.65 -10.90 -4.58
C MET A 158 -0.48 -11.54 -5.40
N ILE A 159 -1.69 -11.66 -4.87
CA ILE A 159 -2.85 -12.18 -5.64
C ILE A 159 -3.01 -11.35 -6.93
N LEU A 160 -2.98 -10.02 -6.80
CA LEU A 160 -3.09 -9.13 -7.95
C LEU A 160 -1.85 -9.18 -8.85
N MET A 161 -0.65 -9.12 -8.26
CA MET A 161 0.60 -9.06 -9.04
C MET A 161 0.86 -10.34 -9.83
N ARG A 162 0.63 -11.54 -9.24
CA ARG A 162 0.74 -12.83 -9.94
C ARG A 162 -0.30 -12.97 -11.02
N PHE A 163 -1.56 -12.61 -10.73
CA PHE A 163 -2.62 -12.61 -11.73
C PHE A 163 -2.25 -11.76 -12.95
N LEU A 164 -1.80 -10.51 -12.73
CA LEU A 164 -1.40 -9.61 -13.81
C LEU A 164 -0.15 -10.07 -14.57
N GLN A 165 0.83 -10.70 -13.89
CA GLN A 165 1.99 -11.32 -14.55
C GLN A 165 1.52 -12.39 -15.53
N LYS A 166 0.70 -13.33 -15.05
CA LYS A 166 0.24 -14.48 -15.85
C LYS A 166 -0.62 -14.05 -17.02
N VAL A 167 -1.47 -13.05 -16.83
CA VAL A 167 -2.23 -12.40 -17.90
C VAL A 167 -1.30 -11.74 -18.92
N THR A 168 -0.27 -11.02 -18.47
CA THR A 168 0.63 -10.27 -19.36
C THR A 168 1.56 -11.17 -20.16
N LEU A 169 1.95 -12.32 -19.59
CA LEU A 169 2.94 -13.25 -20.16
C LEU A 169 2.34 -14.54 -20.73
N ASP A 170 1.01 -14.68 -20.73
CA ASP A 170 0.29 -15.90 -21.15
C ASP A 170 0.80 -17.18 -20.43
N GLU A 171 0.94 -17.08 -19.10
CA GLU A 171 1.38 -18.19 -18.25
C GLU A 171 0.19 -19.00 -17.68
N SER A 172 0.50 -20.18 -17.14
CA SER A 172 -0.49 -21.06 -16.53
C SER A 172 -1.12 -20.44 -15.27
N MET A 173 -2.45 -20.41 -15.24
CA MET A 173 -3.28 -19.85 -14.18
C MET A 173 -3.78 -20.94 -13.22
N THR A 174 -3.88 -20.60 -11.94
CA THR A 174 -4.63 -21.35 -10.92
C THR A 174 -6.13 -21.20 -11.14
N PRO A 175 -6.98 -22.00 -10.46
CA PRO A 175 -8.43 -21.82 -10.52
C PRO A 175 -8.86 -20.40 -10.12
N LEU A 176 -8.27 -19.84 -9.06
CA LEU A 176 -8.58 -18.48 -8.60
C LEU A 176 -8.28 -17.42 -9.67
N GLU A 177 -7.11 -17.52 -10.30
CA GLU A 177 -6.67 -16.54 -11.32
C GLU A 177 -7.53 -16.62 -12.58
N TYR A 178 -7.95 -17.81 -12.97
CA TYR A 178 -8.87 -17.98 -14.09
C TYR A 178 -10.26 -17.41 -13.79
N ASP A 179 -10.80 -17.66 -12.59
CA ASP A 179 -12.07 -17.08 -12.16
C ASP A 179 -12.02 -15.55 -12.10
N LEU A 180 -10.91 -14.99 -11.59
CA LEU A 180 -10.64 -13.55 -11.62
C LEU A 180 -10.62 -13.00 -13.03
N PHE A 181 -10.00 -13.71 -13.99
CA PHE A 181 -10.00 -13.32 -15.39
C PHE A 181 -11.42 -13.17 -15.92
N LEU A 182 -12.24 -14.21 -15.76
CA LEU A 182 -13.61 -14.26 -16.25
C LEU A 182 -14.46 -13.15 -15.65
N LYS A 183 -14.38 -12.98 -14.33
CA LYS A 183 -15.17 -12.01 -13.57
C LYS A 183 -14.77 -10.58 -13.88
N LEU A 184 -13.47 -10.29 -13.99
CA LEU A 184 -13.01 -8.96 -14.39
C LEU A 184 -13.39 -8.63 -15.84
N HIS A 185 -13.27 -9.62 -16.74
CA HIS A 185 -13.71 -9.45 -18.12
C HIS A 185 -15.22 -9.20 -18.24
N TYR A 186 -16.04 -9.99 -17.54
CA TYR A 186 -17.49 -9.83 -17.47
C TYR A 186 -17.89 -8.45 -16.96
N LEU A 187 -17.26 -8.02 -15.87
CA LEU A 187 -17.61 -6.80 -15.16
C LEU A 187 -17.24 -5.54 -15.96
N MET A 188 -16.06 -5.54 -16.56
CA MET A 188 -15.48 -4.36 -17.23
C MET A 188 -15.71 -4.34 -18.74
N GLY A 189 -16.06 -5.47 -19.36
CA GLY A 189 -16.22 -5.59 -20.82
C GLY A 189 -14.92 -5.52 -21.62
N VAL A 190 -13.78 -5.46 -20.93
CA VAL A 190 -12.42 -5.49 -21.50
C VAL A 190 -11.64 -6.61 -20.85
N THR A 191 -10.63 -7.15 -21.53
CA THR A 191 -9.80 -8.20 -20.96
C THR A 191 -8.85 -7.63 -19.89
N PRO A 192 -8.46 -8.42 -18.87
CA PRO A 192 -7.59 -7.96 -17.79
C PRO A 192 -6.24 -7.36 -18.24
N ASP A 193 -5.71 -7.77 -19.39
CA ASP A 193 -4.49 -7.19 -19.96
C ASP A 193 -4.69 -5.73 -20.40
N THR A 194 -5.92 -5.24 -20.53
CA THR A 194 -6.16 -3.82 -20.87
C THR A 194 -5.76 -2.88 -19.74
N PHE A 195 -5.67 -3.36 -18.49
CA PHE A 195 -5.28 -2.55 -17.34
C PHE A 195 -3.79 -2.18 -17.38
N GLU A 196 -3.51 -0.88 -17.25
CA GLU A 196 -2.14 -0.34 -17.38
C GLU A 196 -1.54 0.08 -16.03
N ILE A 197 -2.38 0.42 -15.06
CA ILE A 197 -1.98 1.00 -13.78
C ILE A 197 -2.82 0.46 -12.61
N VAL A 198 -2.23 0.44 -11.42
CA VAL A 198 -2.90 0.10 -10.17
C VAL A 198 -2.69 1.22 -9.15
N LEU A 199 -3.78 1.72 -8.57
CA LEU A 199 -3.78 2.56 -7.38
C LEU A 199 -3.89 1.65 -6.16
N MET A 200 -2.94 1.74 -5.23
CA MET A 200 -2.98 1.05 -3.94
C MET A 200 -3.41 2.03 -2.85
N VAL A 201 -4.42 1.63 -2.07
CA VAL A 201 -5.01 2.45 -1.01
C VAL A 201 -5.24 1.60 0.23
N ASP A 202 -4.87 2.12 1.40
CA ASP A 202 -5.20 1.46 2.67
C ASP A 202 -6.69 1.67 3.00
N ALA A 203 -7.30 0.69 3.67
CA ALA A 203 -8.74 0.65 3.92
C ALA A 203 -9.29 1.74 4.87
N ASP A 204 -8.43 2.61 5.42
CA ASP A 204 -8.74 3.75 6.29
C ASP A 204 -8.32 5.11 5.68
N THR A 205 -8.14 5.16 4.36
CA THR A 205 -7.66 6.34 3.64
C THR A 205 -8.73 7.01 2.78
N LYS A 206 -8.97 8.30 3.04
CA LYS A 206 -9.88 9.15 2.27
C LYS A 206 -9.16 9.86 1.12
N VAL A 207 -9.42 9.45 -0.11
CA VAL A 207 -8.84 10.05 -1.32
C VAL A 207 -9.57 11.34 -1.69
N ALA A 208 -8.85 12.40 -2.08
CA ALA A 208 -9.50 13.62 -2.59
C ALA A 208 -10.04 13.43 -4.02
N PRO A 209 -11.15 14.08 -4.40
CA PRO A 209 -11.87 13.77 -5.65
C PRO A 209 -11.01 13.81 -6.92
N ASP A 210 -10.16 14.83 -7.06
CA ASP A 210 -9.34 15.06 -8.24
C ASP A 210 -7.99 14.31 -8.22
N SER A 211 -7.64 13.67 -7.10
CA SER A 211 -6.31 13.08 -6.92
C SER A 211 -6.03 11.92 -7.86
N VAL A 212 -7.02 11.04 -8.09
CA VAL A 212 -6.85 9.90 -9.02
C VAL A 212 -6.61 10.41 -10.44
N ALA A 213 -7.44 11.35 -10.91
CA ALA A 213 -7.30 11.90 -12.26
C ALA A 213 -5.92 12.57 -12.48
N ARG A 214 -5.42 13.30 -11.47
CA ARG A 214 -4.07 13.90 -11.50
C ARG A 214 -2.96 12.86 -11.56
N MET A 215 -3.07 11.78 -10.79
CA MET A 215 -2.10 10.68 -10.78
C MET A 215 -2.10 9.93 -12.12
N VAL A 216 -3.29 9.60 -12.64
CA VAL A 216 -3.44 8.97 -13.96
C VAL A 216 -2.84 9.86 -15.05
N ALA A 217 -3.09 11.17 -15.03
CA ALA A 217 -2.54 12.09 -16.01
C ALA A 217 -1.00 12.09 -16.02
N CYS A 218 -0.38 12.07 -14.83
CA CYS A 218 1.08 11.95 -14.71
C CYS A 218 1.58 10.64 -15.33
N MET A 219 0.95 9.50 -14.99
CA MET A 219 1.28 8.20 -15.59
C MET A 219 1.08 8.19 -17.11
N ALA A 220 -0.03 8.74 -17.61
CA ALA A 220 -0.32 8.76 -19.04
C ALA A 220 0.68 9.64 -19.83
N SER A 221 1.17 10.71 -19.21
CA SER A 221 2.09 11.66 -19.86
C SER A 221 3.50 11.14 -20.08
N ASP A 222 3.99 10.22 -19.23
CA ASP A 222 5.35 9.70 -19.31
C ASP A 222 5.38 8.17 -19.07
N PRO A 223 5.59 7.36 -20.14
CA PRO A 223 5.73 5.90 -20.04
C PRO A 223 6.91 5.41 -19.19
N LEU A 224 7.91 6.27 -18.91
CA LEU A 224 9.04 5.93 -18.03
C LEU A 224 8.67 6.01 -16.54
N VAL A 225 7.57 6.67 -16.18
CA VAL A 225 7.07 6.68 -14.80
C VAL A 225 6.51 5.31 -14.49
N MET A 226 7.18 4.60 -13.59
CA MET A 226 6.80 3.26 -13.15
C MET A 226 5.97 3.25 -11.87
N GLY A 227 6.00 4.35 -11.12
CA GLY A 227 5.14 4.54 -9.97
C GLY A 227 5.21 5.97 -9.46
N LEU A 228 4.21 6.36 -8.69
CA LEU A 228 4.14 7.67 -8.05
C LEU A 228 3.27 7.66 -6.80
N CYS A 229 3.40 8.66 -5.95
CA CYS A 229 2.53 8.87 -4.79
C CYS A 229 2.03 10.31 -4.69
N GLY A 230 0.90 10.48 -3.99
CA GLY A 230 0.40 11.79 -3.59
C GLY A 230 0.82 12.16 -2.16
N GLU A 231 0.35 13.32 -1.70
CA GLU A 231 0.55 13.77 -0.33
C GLU A 231 -0.42 13.07 0.64
N THR A 232 0.11 12.39 1.65
CA THR A 232 -0.70 11.85 2.74
C THR A 232 -0.87 12.89 3.84
N ARG A 233 -2.10 13.39 4.03
CA ARG A 233 -2.44 14.36 5.07
C ARG A 233 -3.08 13.68 6.28
N ILE A 234 -2.87 14.27 7.45
CA ILE A 234 -3.51 13.82 8.68
C ILE A 234 -4.94 14.36 8.77
N ALA A 235 -5.92 13.49 9.03
CA ALA A 235 -7.32 13.85 9.25
C ALA A 235 -7.57 14.37 10.68
N ASN A 236 -7.04 13.67 11.68
CA ASN A 236 -7.28 13.89 13.11
C ASN A 236 -6.23 14.77 13.80
N LYS A 237 -5.77 15.85 13.13
CA LYS A 237 -4.62 16.68 13.55
C LYS A 237 -4.67 17.24 14.98
N SER A 238 -5.88 17.42 15.52
CA SER A 238 -6.10 18.11 16.80
C SER A 238 -6.68 17.21 17.89
N GLU A 239 -6.88 15.92 17.60
CA GLU A 239 -7.56 14.96 18.48
C GLU A 239 -6.80 14.74 19.80
N SER A 240 -5.46 14.66 19.72
CA SER A 240 -4.60 14.48 20.89
C SER A 240 -3.24 15.15 20.70
N TRP A 241 -2.47 15.31 21.78
CA TRP A 241 -1.09 15.78 21.66
C TRP A 241 -0.23 14.86 20.77
N VAL A 242 -0.52 13.55 20.79
CA VAL A 242 0.16 12.55 19.94
C VAL A 242 -0.15 12.78 18.46
N SER A 243 -1.40 13.09 18.11
CA SER A 243 -1.77 13.44 16.73
C SER A 243 -1.09 14.75 16.27
N ARG A 244 -0.93 15.73 17.17
CA ARG A 244 -0.36 17.04 16.87
C ARG A 244 1.12 16.99 16.52
N ILE A 245 1.92 16.19 17.25
CA ILE A 245 3.37 16.09 16.99
C ILE A 245 3.71 15.44 15.64
N GLN A 246 2.74 14.75 15.02
CA GLN A 246 2.90 14.05 13.73
C GLN A 246 2.65 14.95 12.52
N VAL A 247 1.90 16.06 12.67
CA VAL A 247 1.44 16.87 11.52
C VAL A 247 2.59 17.41 10.68
N PHE A 248 3.61 17.95 11.33
CA PHE A 248 4.76 18.52 10.64
C PHE A 248 5.68 17.45 10.07
N GLU A 249 5.84 16.32 10.75
CA GLU A 249 6.66 15.19 10.28
C GLU A 249 6.09 14.60 8.98
N TYR A 250 4.77 14.40 8.91
CA TYR A 250 4.10 14.00 7.67
C TYR A 250 4.28 15.03 6.56
N TYR A 251 4.20 16.32 6.89
CA TYR A 251 4.41 17.39 5.92
C TYR A 251 5.85 17.38 5.37
N LEU A 252 6.86 17.30 6.25
CA LEU A 252 8.28 17.29 5.90
C LEU A 252 8.62 16.07 5.03
N SER A 253 8.14 14.88 5.41
CA SER A 253 8.41 13.64 4.66
C SER A 253 7.87 13.64 3.23
N HIS A 254 6.86 14.45 2.91
CA HIS A 254 6.31 14.58 1.55
C HIS A 254 6.89 15.79 0.80
N HIS A 255 6.78 16.98 1.39
CA HIS A 255 7.12 18.23 0.71
C HIS A 255 8.60 18.58 0.72
N LEU A 256 9.40 17.93 1.58
CA LEU A 256 10.86 18.03 1.53
C LEU A 256 11.46 16.76 0.94
N ASN A 257 11.32 15.62 1.61
CA ASN A 257 12.05 14.40 1.23
C ASN A 257 11.57 13.87 -0.13
N LYS A 258 10.29 13.48 -0.25
CA LYS A 258 9.77 12.93 -1.52
C LYS A 258 9.83 13.93 -2.67
N ALA A 259 9.62 15.21 -2.40
CA ALA A 259 9.77 16.26 -3.40
C ALA A 259 11.22 16.33 -3.92
N PHE A 260 12.22 16.30 -3.02
CA PHE A 260 13.63 16.26 -3.38
C PHE A 260 13.98 15.00 -4.18
N GLU A 261 13.60 13.81 -3.70
CA GLU A 261 13.86 12.54 -4.38
C GLU A 261 13.20 12.49 -5.77
N SER A 262 12.00 13.06 -5.90
CA SER A 262 11.25 13.11 -7.16
C SER A 262 11.94 13.99 -8.21
N MET A 263 12.77 14.97 -7.82
CA MET A 263 13.57 15.75 -8.78
C MET A 263 14.59 14.87 -9.51
N PHE A 264 15.06 13.80 -8.86
CA PHE A 264 15.95 12.79 -9.44
C PHE A 264 15.19 11.61 -10.05
N GLY A 265 13.85 11.64 -10.05
CA GLY A 265 13.00 10.53 -10.49
C GLY A 265 13.16 9.27 -9.65
N GLY A 266 13.61 9.39 -8.40
CA GLY A 266 14.03 8.27 -7.56
C GLY A 266 13.42 8.30 -6.17
N VAL A 267 12.12 8.59 -6.05
CA VAL A 267 11.40 8.47 -4.76
C VAL A 267 11.65 7.08 -4.17
N THR A 268 12.24 7.03 -2.99
CA THR A 268 12.80 5.80 -2.41
C THR A 268 11.73 4.95 -1.70
N CYS A 269 10.60 5.57 -1.37
CA CYS A 269 9.47 4.93 -0.71
C CYS A 269 8.14 5.50 -1.23
N LEU A 270 7.38 4.66 -1.92
CA LEU A 270 5.98 4.94 -2.21
C LEU A 270 5.10 4.39 -1.06
N PRO A 271 4.36 5.24 -0.34
CA PRO A 271 3.55 4.81 0.80
C PRO A 271 2.35 3.98 0.34
N GLY A 272 2.12 2.81 0.96
CA GLY A 272 1.02 1.92 0.57
C GLY A 272 -0.38 2.50 0.76
N CYS A 273 -0.53 3.54 1.59
CA CYS A 273 -1.83 4.18 1.80
C CYS A 273 -2.33 4.97 0.59
N PHE A 274 -1.43 5.48 -0.27
CA PHE A 274 -1.82 6.28 -1.43
C PHE A 274 -0.72 6.39 -2.48
N CYS A 275 -0.53 5.32 -3.24
CA CYS A 275 0.43 5.27 -4.34
C CYS A 275 -0.15 4.57 -5.58
N MET A 276 0.44 4.83 -6.74
CA MET A 276 0.03 4.25 -8.01
C MET A 276 1.25 3.65 -8.69
N TYR A 277 1.11 2.44 -9.22
CA TYR A 277 2.15 1.71 -9.94
C TYR A 277 1.71 1.42 -11.36
N ARG A 278 2.69 1.35 -12.26
CA ARG A 278 2.49 0.90 -13.64
C ARG A 278 2.54 -0.62 -13.68
N ILE A 279 1.50 -1.24 -14.19
CA ILE A 279 1.44 -2.70 -14.40
C ILE A 279 2.43 -3.07 -15.52
N LYS A 280 2.28 -2.40 -16.67
CA LYS A 280 3.10 -2.61 -17.87
C LYS A 280 3.30 -1.30 -18.64
N ALA A 281 4.37 -1.22 -19.40
CA ALA A 281 4.72 -0.05 -20.20
C ALA A 281 4.88 -0.40 -21.68
N PRO A 282 4.45 0.48 -22.60
CA PRO A 282 4.74 0.30 -24.01
C PRO A 282 6.23 0.52 -24.28
N LYS A 283 6.81 -0.31 -25.15
CA LYS A 283 8.18 -0.16 -25.68
C LYS A 283 8.25 -0.81 -27.07
N ASP A 284 8.54 -0.01 -28.09
CA ASP A 284 8.81 -0.48 -29.47
C ASP A 284 7.73 -1.42 -30.05
N GLY A 285 6.45 -1.15 -29.77
CA GLY A 285 5.32 -1.97 -30.23
C GLY A 285 4.98 -3.16 -29.34
N TYR A 286 5.76 -3.41 -28.27
CA TYR A 286 5.52 -4.46 -27.29
C TYR A 286 5.16 -3.88 -25.91
N TRP A 287 4.64 -4.74 -25.03
CA TRP A 287 4.41 -4.42 -23.64
C TRP A 287 5.51 -5.02 -22.77
N VAL A 288 6.12 -4.20 -21.93
CA VAL A 288 7.11 -4.63 -20.94
C VAL A 288 6.42 -4.67 -19.57
N PRO A 289 6.43 -5.82 -18.87
CA PRO A 289 5.89 -5.91 -17.51
C PRO A 289 6.76 -5.06 -16.56
N ILE A 290 6.10 -4.25 -15.73
CA ILE A 290 6.75 -3.33 -14.79
C ILE A 290 6.48 -3.81 -13.37
N LEU A 291 5.32 -3.51 -12.79
CA LEU A 291 4.94 -4.06 -11.47
C LEU A 291 4.80 -5.58 -11.52
N CYS A 292 4.26 -6.12 -12.62
CA CYS A 292 4.08 -7.56 -12.83
C CYS A 292 5.32 -8.24 -13.44
N ASN A 293 6.51 -7.63 -13.31
CA ASN A 293 7.76 -8.24 -13.78
C ASN A 293 8.08 -9.52 -12.97
N PRO A 294 8.42 -10.65 -13.63
CA PRO A 294 8.69 -11.92 -12.94
C PRO A 294 9.73 -11.84 -11.83
N ASP A 295 10.82 -11.08 -12.01
CA ASP A 295 11.88 -10.96 -11.01
C ASP A 295 11.36 -10.23 -9.75
N ILE A 296 10.51 -9.21 -9.94
CA ILE A 296 9.87 -8.48 -8.85
C ILE A 296 8.87 -9.39 -8.15
N VAL A 297 7.98 -10.05 -8.89
CA VAL A 297 6.94 -10.93 -8.34
C VAL A 297 7.57 -12.09 -7.57
N GLN A 298 8.60 -12.74 -8.11
CA GLN A 298 9.31 -13.82 -7.45
C GLN A 298 9.96 -13.35 -6.14
N THR A 299 10.77 -12.29 -6.19
CA THR A 299 11.48 -11.76 -5.01
C THR A 299 10.52 -11.23 -3.96
N TYR A 300 9.43 -10.57 -4.37
CA TYR A 300 8.42 -10.05 -3.46
C TYR A 300 7.63 -11.16 -2.76
N SER A 301 7.54 -12.33 -3.39
CA SER A 301 6.87 -13.51 -2.85
C SER A 301 7.70 -14.42 -1.95
N GLU A 302 8.95 -14.04 -1.65
CA GLU A 302 9.83 -14.78 -0.73
C GLU A 302 9.12 -15.07 0.59
N SER A 303 8.93 -16.37 0.88
CA SER A 303 8.28 -16.87 2.09
C SER A 303 9.26 -17.29 3.17
N VAL A 304 10.50 -17.66 2.80
CA VAL A 304 11.52 -18.11 3.74
C VAL A 304 12.20 -16.92 4.42
N VAL A 305 11.88 -16.72 5.70
CA VAL A 305 12.32 -15.54 6.47
C VAL A 305 13.24 -15.94 7.63
N ASP A 306 14.44 -16.39 7.28
CA ASP A 306 15.45 -17.00 8.16
C ASP A 306 16.33 -15.99 8.92
N THR A 307 16.51 -14.77 8.38
CA THR A 307 17.37 -13.74 9.00
C THR A 307 16.58 -12.57 9.58
N LEU A 308 17.15 -11.89 10.58
CA LEU A 308 16.60 -10.66 11.14
C LEU A 308 16.40 -9.57 10.08
N HIS A 309 17.32 -9.51 9.11
CA HIS A 309 17.22 -8.60 7.97
C HIS A 309 15.99 -8.91 7.12
N LYS A 310 15.81 -10.16 6.68
CA LYS A 310 14.64 -10.56 5.90
C LYS A 310 13.34 -10.34 6.68
N LYS A 311 13.31 -10.59 8.00
CA LYS A 311 12.12 -10.36 8.83
C LYS A 311 11.71 -8.89 8.82
N ASN A 312 12.64 -7.97 9.05
CA ASN A 312 12.35 -6.54 9.02
C ASN A 312 11.96 -6.04 7.63
N LEU A 313 12.55 -6.59 6.57
CA LEU A 313 12.28 -6.19 5.19
C LEU A 313 10.91 -6.68 4.69
N LEU A 314 10.61 -7.97 4.92
CA LEU A 314 9.46 -8.66 4.32
C LEU A 314 8.19 -8.61 5.18
N LEU A 315 8.30 -8.44 6.50
CA LEU A 315 7.15 -8.49 7.43
C LEU A 315 6.69 -7.11 7.93
N LEU A 316 7.55 -6.08 7.89
CA LEU A 316 7.27 -4.78 8.51
C LEU A 316 7.21 -3.59 7.54
N GLY A 317 7.71 -3.74 6.32
CA GLY A 317 7.87 -2.64 5.36
C GLY A 317 7.71 -3.06 3.91
N GLU A 318 6.67 -3.84 3.63
CA GLU A 318 6.42 -4.41 2.30
C GLU A 318 6.30 -3.33 1.20
N ASP A 319 5.68 -2.18 1.50
CA ASP A 319 5.56 -1.07 0.54
C ASP A 319 6.93 -0.46 0.17
N ARG A 320 7.82 -0.30 1.18
CA ARG A 320 9.19 0.15 0.97
C ARG A 320 9.96 -0.88 0.16
N PHE A 321 9.86 -2.15 0.54
CA PHE A 321 10.55 -3.24 -0.14
C PHE A 321 10.15 -3.33 -1.62
N LEU A 322 8.86 -3.23 -1.92
CA LEU A 322 8.37 -3.19 -3.30
C LEU A 322 8.97 -2.01 -4.08
N THR A 323 9.06 -0.83 -3.46
CA THR A 323 9.69 0.36 -4.08
C THR A 323 11.17 0.09 -4.39
N THR A 324 11.91 -0.52 -3.47
CA THR A 324 13.32 -0.92 -3.65
C THR A 324 13.49 -1.91 -4.80
N LEU A 325 12.63 -2.94 -4.87
CA LEU A 325 12.67 -3.92 -5.96
C LEU A 325 12.45 -3.26 -7.32
N MET A 326 11.52 -2.31 -7.40
CA MET A 326 11.25 -1.55 -8.62
C MET A 326 12.46 -0.70 -9.06
N LEU A 327 13.11 0.00 -8.13
CA LEU A 327 14.33 0.77 -8.38
C LEU A 327 15.48 -0.13 -8.86
N ARG A 328 15.62 -1.31 -8.26
CA ARG A 328 16.64 -2.29 -8.63
C ARG A 328 16.40 -2.90 -10.01
N ALA A 329 15.16 -3.27 -10.32
CA ALA A 329 14.79 -3.88 -11.59
C ALA A 329 14.83 -2.89 -12.76
N PHE A 330 14.49 -1.62 -12.50
CA PHE A 330 14.36 -0.60 -13.54
C PHE A 330 15.05 0.73 -13.19
N PRO A 331 16.40 0.77 -13.08
CA PRO A 331 17.14 1.95 -12.64
C PRO A 331 17.02 3.16 -13.59
N ARG A 332 16.57 2.96 -14.84
CA ARG A 332 16.36 4.02 -15.83
C ARG A 332 14.92 4.56 -15.88
N ARG A 333 14.04 4.05 -15.03
CA ARG A 333 12.63 4.48 -14.91
C ARG A 333 12.46 5.41 -13.71
N LYS A 334 11.31 6.07 -13.63
CA LYS A 334 11.05 7.14 -12.66
C LYS A 334 10.03 6.73 -11.61
N LEU A 335 10.32 7.05 -10.35
CA LEU A 335 9.37 7.11 -9.25
C LEU A 335 9.19 8.56 -8.81
N LEU A 336 7.95 9.03 -8.78
CA LEU A 336 7.64 10.46 -8.63
C LEU A 336 6.72 10.76 -7.44
N PHE A 337 6.77 12.02 -6.99
CA PHE A 337 5.83 12.59 -6.05
C PHE A 337 4.94 13.62 -6.75
N VAL A 338 3.61 13.48 -6.62
CA VAL A 338 2.61 14.38 -7.21
C VAL A 338 1.97 15.21 -6.11
N PRO A 339 2.53 16.39 -5.74
CA PRO A 339 2.07 17.18 -4.58
C PRO A 339 0.64 17.69 -4.68
N ARG A 340 0.06 17.73 -5.89
CA ARG A 340 -1.33 18.16 -6.12
C ARG A 340 -2.35 17.04 -5.89
N ALA A 341 -1.92 15.78 -5.91
CA ALA A 341 -2.75 14.65 -5.52
C ALA A 341 -2.57 14.43 -4.02
N PHE A 342 -3.65 14.32 -3.27
CA PHE A 342 -3.57 14.07 -1.83
C PHE A 342 -4.70 13.16 -1.32
N CYS A 343 -4.43 12.51 -0.19
CA CYS A 343 -5.40 11.77 0.59
C CYS A 343 -5.37 12.24 2.05
N LYS A 344 -6.31 11.75 2.86
CA LYS A 344 -6.32 11.92 4.32
C LYS A 344 -6.38 10.56 5.00
N THR A 345 -5.54 10.37 6.00
CA THR A 345 -5.53 9.17 6.87
C THR A 345 -5.63 9.60 8.33
N THR A 346 -6.05 8.67 9.19
CA THR A 346 -6.08 8.85 10.64
C THR A 346 -4.80 8.32 11.24
N VAL A 347 -4.09 9.16 11.98
CA VAL A 347 -2.83 8.76 12.65
C VAL A 347 -3.11 8.28 14.08
N PRO A 348 -2.18 7.53 14.71
CA PRO A 348 -2.31 7.15 16.11
C PRO A 348 -2.59 8.36 17.02
N ASN A 349 -3.66 8.26 17.80
CA ASN A 349 -4.08 9.27 18.78
C ASN A 349 -3.52 8.98 20.19
N THR A 350 -3.04 7.77 20.46
CA THR A 350 -2.40 7.38 21.73
C THR A 350 -0.91 7.06 21.55
N PHE A 351 -0.11 7.32 22.58
CA PHE A 351 1.35 7.19 22.47
C PHE A 351 1.81 5.74 22.33
N ALA A 352 1.12 4.78 22.97
CA ALA A 352 1.41 3.35 22.84
C ALA A 352 1.20 2.84 21.40
N VAL A 353 0.13 3.29 20.73
CA VAL A 353 -0.13 2.97 19.33
C VAL A 353 0.91 3.64 18.42
N LEU A 354 1.31 4.88 18.71
CA LEU A 354 2.40 5.56 17.99
C LEU A 354 3.73 4.81 18.13
N LEU A 355 4.09 4.37 19.34
CA LEU A 355 5.31 3.58 19.60
C LEU A 355 5.31 2.28 18.78
N SER A 356 4.21 1.53 18.82
CA SER A 356 4.04 0.29 18.02
C SER A 356 4.22 0.54 16.52
N GLN A 357 3.58 1.60 15.99
CA GLN A 357 3.70 1.96 14.58
C GLN A 357 5.15 2.34 14.23
N ARG A 358 5.78 3.19 15.03
CA ARG A 358 7.11 3.74 14.73
C ARG A 358 8.23 2.73 14.91
N ARG A 359 8.08 1.75 15.81
CA ARG A 359 8.96 0.57 15.89
C ARG A 359 9.06 -0.11 14.54
N ARG A 360 7.92 -0.45 13.93
CA ARG A 360 7.86 -1.12 12.61
C ARG A 360 8.44 -0.25 11.49
N TRP A 361 8.11 1.04 11.50
CA TRP A 361 8.58 1.96 10.46
C TRP A 361 10.08 2.21 10.52
N ILE A 362 10.64 2.41 11.71
CA ILE A 362 12.08 2.67 11.87
C ILE A 362 12.88 1.40 11.55
N ASN A 363 12.49 0.25 12.07
CA ASN A 363 13.19 -1.01 11.81
C ASN A 363 13.18 -1.36 10.32
N SER A 364 12.02 -1.27 9.66
CA SER A 364 11.94 -1.48 8.20
C SER A 364 12.72 -0.45 7.40
N THR A 365 12.77 0.82 7.84
CA THR A 365 13.53 1.88 7.16
C THR A 365 15.01 1.56 7.15
N ILE A 366 15.60 1.15 8.28
CA ILE A 366 17.04 0.83 8.34
C ILE A 366 17.39 -0.31 7.37
N HIS A 367 16.62 -1.39 7.40
CA HIS A 367 16.87 -2.54 6.54
C HIS A 367 16.65 -2.23 5.06
N ASN A 368 15.66 -1.40 4.75
CA ASN A 368 15.41 -0.99 3.38
C ASN A 368 16.49 -0.03 2.85
N LEU A 369 16.96 0.91 3.67
CA LEU A 369 18.08 1.78 3.32
C LEU A 369 19.37 0.99 3.08
N LEU A 370 19.62 -0.08 3.86
CA LEU A 370 20.74 -1.00 3.59
C LEU A 370 20.66 -1.63 2.20
N GLU A 371 19.47 -2.08 1.77
CA GLU A 371 19.25 -2.60 0.42
C GLU A 371 19.41 -1.50 -0.65
N LEU A 372 18.85 -0.31 -0.40
CA LEU A 372 18.91 0.82 -1.33
C LEU A 372 20.32 1.35 -1.57
N VAL A 373 21.19 1.36 -0.55
CA VAL A 373 22.61 1.76 -0.71
C VAL A 373 23.34 0.84 -1.70
N LEU A 374 22.90 -0.41 -1.83
CA LEU A 374 23.47 -1.39 -2.76
C LEU A 374 22.86 -1.32 -4.17
N VAL A 375 21.81 -0.51 -4.38
CA VAL A 375 21.22 -0.30 -5.70
C VAL A 375 22.15 0.59 -6.53
N SER A 376 22.70 0.00 -7.60
CA SER A 376 23.55 0.70 -8.56
C SER A 376 22.73 1.55 -9.55
N ASN A 377 23.37 2.54 -10.16
CA ASN A 377 22.80 3.39 -11.22
C ASN A 377 21.65 4.30 -10.77
N LEU A 378 21.59 4.65 -9.48
CA LEU A 378 20.77 5.79 -9.04
C LEU A 378 21.37 7.09 -9.59
N CYS A 379 20.51 8.08 -9.87
CA CYS A 379 20.93 9.32 -10.52
C CYS A 379 21.99 10.11 -9.71
N GLY A 380 22.94 10.74 -10.42
CA GLY A 380 23.86 11.77 -9.89
C GLY A 380 25.36 11.44 -9.99
N ILE A 381 26.20 12.36 -9.52
CA ILE A 381 27.67 12.26 -9.57
C ILE A 381 28.24 12.43 -8.15
N PHE A 382 29.05 11.47 -7.68
CA PHE A 382 29.76 11.51 -6.39
C PHE A 382 28.86 11.90 -5.19
N CYS A 383 29.22 12.90 -4.37
CA CYS A 383 28.43 13.40 -3.22
C CYS A 383 27.10 14.06 -3.58
N PHE A 384 26.78 14.19 -4.87
CA PHE A 384 25.46 14.60 -5.36
C PHE A 384 24.72 13.44 -6.03
N SER A 385 25.13 12.20 -5.74
CA SER A 385 24.39 11.00 -6.12
C SER A 385 23.29 10.69 -5.11
N MET A 386 22.16 10.19 -5.61
CA MET A 386 21.09 9.67 -4.78
C MET A 386 21.59 8.54 -3.85
N GLN A 387 22.53 7.72 -4.31
CA GLN A 387 23.15 6.68 -3.49
C GLN A 387 23.90 7.26 -2.27
N PHE A 388 24.62 8.36 -2.45
CA PHE A 388 25.27 9.06 -1.33
C PHE A 388 24.26 9.68 -0.35
N VAL A 389 23.17 10.27 -0.87
CA VAL A 389 22.09 10.80 -0.02
C VAL A 389 21.45 9.70 0.82
N ILE A 390 21.14 8.55 0.23
CA ILE A 390 20.58 7.38 0.92
C ILE A 390 21.56 6.87 1.99
N PHE A 391 22.85 6.83 1.69
CA PHE A 391 23.87 6.48 2.68
C PHE A 391 23.90 7.46 3.85
N LEU A 392 23.84 8.78 3.60
CA LEU A 392 23.73 9.78 4.65
C LEU A 392 22.44 9.63 5.47
N GLU A 393 21.32 9.28 4.84
CA GLU A 393 20.05 9.02 5.53
C GLU A 393 20.13 7.79 6.44
N LEU A 394 20.82 6.72 6.01
CA LEU A 394 21.08 5.54 6.81
C LEU A 394 21.90 5.88 8.05
N ILE A 395 23.05 6.53 7.87
CA ILE A 395 23.92 6.93 8.99
C ILE A 395 23.21 7.93 9.89
N GLY A 396 22.49 8.89 9.31
CA GLY A 396 21.66 9.86 10.02
C GLY A 396 20.65 9.17 10.92
N THR A 397 19.85 8.26 10.38
CA THR A 397 18.81 7.51 11.12
C THR A 397 19.38 6.77 12.32
N ILE A 398 20.54 6.12 12.18
CA ILE A 398 21.20 5.37 13.26
C ILE A 398 21.76 6.32 14.33
N THR A 399 22.24 7.50 13.92
CA THR A 399 22.90 8.47 14.81
C THR A 399 21.94 9.48 15.47
N LEU A 400 20.66 9.52 15.08
CA LEU A 400 19.66 10.45 15.63
C LEU A 400 19.62 10.52 17.17
N PRO A 401 19.66 9.38 17.93
CA PRO A 401 19.65 9.43 19.39
C PRO A 401 20.87 10.14 19.98
N ALA A 402 22.05 9.94 19.39
CA ALA A 402 23.26 10.64 19.82
C ALA A 402 23.20 12.13 19.44
N ALA A 403 22.73 12.44 18.23
CA ALA A 403 22.64 13.81 17.71
C ALA A 403 21.76 14.70 18.59
N ILE A 404 20.62 14.20 19.07
CA ILE A 404 19.73 14.97 19.95
C ILE A 404 20.33 15.15 21.35
N LEU A 405 21.05 14.16 21.88
CA LEU A 405 21.78 14.32 23.15
C LEU A 405 22.86 15.40 23.04
N PHE A 406 23.67 15.38 21.97
CA PHE A 406 24.68 16.42 21.73
C PHE A 406 24.05 17.81 21.54
N THR A 407 22.91 17.88 20.87
CA THR A 407 22.15 19.13 20.70
C THR A 407 21.72 19.69 22.06
N LEU A 408 21.18 18.84 22.94
CA LEU A 408 20.78 19.26 24.29
C LEU A 408 21.99 19.68 25.13
N THR A 409 23.11 18.94 25.08
CA THR A 409 24.36 19.33 25.75
C THR A 409 24.86 20.68 25.28
N LEU A 410 24.84 20.93 23.98
CA LEU A 410 25.27 22.20 23.38
C LEU A 410 24.40 23.37 23.85
N ILE A 411 23.07 23.18 23.93
CA ILE A 411 22.14 24.19 24.47
C ILE A 411 22.43 24.44 25.96
N ILE A 412 22.67 23.40 26.75
CA ILE A 412 23.02 23.54 28.17
C ILE A 412 24.31 24.34 28.32
N VAL A 413 25.38 23.97 27.61
CA VAL A 413 26.67 24.69 27.63
C VAL A 413 26.51 26.14 27.19
N ALA A 414 25.62 26.43 26.24
CA ALA A 414 25.33 27.81 25.83
C ALA A 414 24.66 28.65 26.94
N ILE A 415 23.86 28.03 27.81
CA ILE A 415 23.12 28.72 28.88
C ILE A 415 23.96 28.89 30.13
N ILE A 416 24.66 27.82 30.57
CA ILE A 416 25.37 27.79 31.87
C ILE A 416 26.89 27.74 31.73
N GLY A 417 27.40 27.49 30.53
CA GLY A 417 28.83 27.30 30.29
C GLY A 417 29.63 28.61 30.28
N PRO A 418 30.95 28.53 30.48
CA PRO A 418 31.82 29.70 30.54
C PRO A 418 32.01 30.39 29.18
N VAL A 419 31.82 29.66 28.08
CA VAL A 419 31.99 30.15 26.70
C VAL A 419 30.80 29.69 25.87
N VAL A 420 30.13 30.65 25.21
CA VAL A 420 28.99 30.36 24.34
C VAL A 420 29.49 29.83 22.98
N PRO A 421 29.08 28.62 22.54
CA PRO A 421 29.50 28.06 21.26
C PRO A 421 28.72 28.69 20.09
N VAL A 422 29.08 29.92 19.73
CA VAL A 422 28.34 30.74 18.74
C VAL A 422 28.23 30.07 17.36
N ILE A 423 29.33 29.54 16.81
CA ILE A 423 29.33 28.93 15.47
C ILE A 423 28.38 27.72 15.42
N PRO A 424 28.48 26.72 16.32
CA PRO A 424 27.53 25.61 16.36
C PRO A 424 26.07 26.04 16.56
N LEU A 425 25.80 27.07 17.36
CA LEU A 425 24.44 27.59 17.56
C LEU A 425 23.87 28.23 16.29
N ILE A 426 24.67 28.97 15.53
CA ILE A 426 24.25 29.54 14.24
C ILE A 426 23.93 28.41 13.25
N LEU A 427 24.78 27.37 13.18
CA LEU A 427 24.52 26.22 12.33
C LEU A 427 23.25 25.47 12.73
N LEU A 428 23.03 25.26 14.03
CA LEU A 428 21.81 24.63 14.55
C LEU A 428 20.56 25.44 14.21
N ALA A 429 20.61 26.77 14.40
CA ALA A 429 19.53 27.67 14.02
C ALA A 429 19.26 27.63 12.51
N GLY A 430 20.31 27.53 11.69
CA GLY A 430 20.20 27.33 10.25
C GLY A 430 19.50 26.01 9.89
N ILE A 431 19.94 24.88 10.45
CA ILE A 431 19.40 23.56 10.16
C ILE A 431 17.92 23.45 10.57
N LEU A 432 17.58 23.91 11.79
CA LEU A 432 16.21 23.83 12.30
C LEU A 432 15.29 24.91 11.72
N GLY A 433 15.85 26.07 11.35
CA GLY A 433 15.09 27.22 10.83
C GLY A 433 14.89 27.21 9.31
N LEU A 434 15.76 26.55 8.54
CA LEU A 434 15.67 26.50 7.08
C LEU A 434 14.32 25.92 6.59
N PRO A 435 13.77 24.84 7.16
CA PRO A 435 12.42 24.37 6.81
C PRO A 435 11.33 25.44 6.96
N ALA A 436 11.45 26.33 7.95
CA ALA A 436 10.51 27.44 8.17
C ALA A 436 10.51 28.41 6.99
N ILE A 437 11.71 28.75 6.52
CA ILE A 437 11.92 29.64 5.37
C ILE A 437 11.34 28.99 4.11
N LEU A 438 11.63 27.71 3.89
CA LEU A 438 11.10 26.97 2.73
C LEU A 438 9.57 26.95 2.72
N ILE A 439 8.91 26.76 3.87
CA ILE A 439 7.45 26.78 4.00
C ILE A 439 6.86 28.16 3.67
N LEU A 440 7.49 29.23 4.18
CA LEU A 440 7.07 30.60 3.91
C LEU A 440 7.13 30.92 2.40
N LEU A 441 8.19 30.46 1.73
CA LEU A 441 8.38 30.68 0.29
C LEU A 441 7.44 29.82 -0.58
N THR A 442 7.25 28.55 -0.23
CA THR A 442 6.53 27.57 -1.06
C THR A 442 5.03 27.54 -0.78
N THR A 443 4.63 27.25 0.46
CA THR A 443 3.22 27.01 0.81
C THR A 443 2.48 28.30 1.11
N ARG A 444 3.19 29.34 1.58
CA ARG A 444 2.63 30.62 2.07
C ARG A 444 1.54 30.44 3.14
N ARG A 445 1.54 29.31 3.85
CA ARG A 445 0.56 28.96 4.87
C ARG A 445 1.21 29.00 6.25
N VAL A 446 1.01 30.12 6.95
CA VAL A 446 1.60 30.39 8.27
C VAL A 446 1.24 29.30 9.32
N VAL A 447 0.11 28.60 9.14
CA VAL A 447 -0.27 27.47 10.00
C VAL A 447 0.81 26.38 10.10
N TYR A 448 1.63 26.18 9.06
CA TYR A 448 2.72 25.19 9.11
C TYR A 448 3.90 25.65 9.96
N ILE A 449 4.08 26.95 10.20
CA ILE A 449 5.06 27.45 11.18
C ILE A 449 4.63 27.07 12.59
N TYR A 450 3.32 27.15 12.89
CA TYR A 450 2.79 26.66 14.16
C TYR A 450 3.05 25.16 14.33
N TRP A 451 2.76 24.35 13.30
CA TRP A 451 3.04 22.90 13.35
C TRP A 451 4.53 22.60 13.47
N MET A 452 5.38 23.40 12.83
CA MET A 452 6.83 23.29 12.98
C MET A 452 7.25 23.51 14.43
N PHE A 453 6.73 24.54 15.09
CA PHE A 453 7.03 24.80 16.50
C PHE A 453 6.62 23.61 17.39
N VAL A 454 5.42 23.05 17.18
CA VAL A 454 4.98 21.83 17.89
C VAL A 454 5.94 20.66 17.65
N TYR A 455 6.44 20.49 16.43
CA TYR A 455 7.41 19.46 16.09
C TYR A 455 8.78 19.69 16.72
N LEU A 456 9.26 20.93 16.77
CA LEU A 456 10.53 21.30 17.42
C LEU A 456 10.51 20.93 18.92
N LEU A 457 9.40 21.18 19.60
CA LEU A 457 9.22 20.75 21.01
C LEU A 457 9.21 19.23 21.17
N ALA A 458 8.77 18.51 20.13
CA ALA A 458 8.70 17.05 20.13
C ALA A 458 9.99 16.37 19.63
N LEU A 459 11.05 17.11 19.29
CA LEU A 459 12.32 16.53 18.81
C LEU A 459 12.92 15.46 19.74
N PRO A 460 12.89 15.59 21.08
CA PRO A 460 13.34 14.51 21.95
C PRO A 460 12.55 13.21 21.77
N ILE A 461 11.25 13.30 21.49
CA ILE A 461 10.41 12.13 21.21
C ILE A 461 10.83 11.52 19.87
N TRP A 462 10.91 12.35 18.83
CA TRP A 462 11.21 11.91 17.45
C TRP A 462 12.62 11.34 17.28
N ASN A 463 13.62 11.94 17.92
CA ASN A 463 15.02 11.61 17.69
C ASN A 463 15.63 10.74 18.79
N PHE A 464 15.02 10.65 19.97
CA PHE A 464 15.51 9.78 21.07
C PHE A 464 14.52 8.68 21.42
N VAL A 465 13.33 9.01 21.90
CA VAL A 465 12.40 8.02 22.48
C VAL A 465 11.98 6.97 21.45
N LEU A 466 11.52 7.40 20.27
CA LEU A 466 11.04 6.47 19.24
C LEU A 466 12.16 5.61 18.65
N PRO A 467 13.33 6.15 18.24
CA PRO A 467 14.40 5.32 17.70
C PRO A 467 15.01 4.38 18.73
N VAL A 468 15.26 4.84 19.98
CA VAL A 468 15.79 3.97 21.04
C VAL A 468 14.82 2.82 21.33
N TYR A 469 13.51 3.10 21.42
CA TYR A 469 12.50 2.05 21.58
C TYR A 469 12.53 1.04 20.42
N ALA A 470 12.64 1.53 19.18
CA ALA A 470 12.72 0.69 17.98
C ALA A 470 13.96 -0.21 17.97
N PHE A 471 15.13 0.35 18.32
CA PHE A 471 16.40 -0.39 18.39
C PHE A 471 16.41 -1.40 19.54
N TRP A 472 15.73 -1.09 20.65
CA TRP A 472 15.60 -2.03 21.76
C TRP A 472 14.69 -3.22 21.44
N HIS A 473 13.68 -3.01 20.59
CA HIS A 473 12.72 -4.04 20.16
C HIS A 473 12.90 -4.40 18.69
N PHE A 474 14.16 -4.54 18.27
CA PHE A 474 14.52 -4.74 16.87
C PHE A 474 14.16 -6.13 16.33
N ASP A 475 13.92 -7.08 17.24
CA ASP A 475 13.47 -8.46 17.03
C ASP A 475 11.96 -8.67 17.25
N ASP A 476 11.21 -7.61 17.55
CA ASP A 476 9.77 -7.68 17.75
C ASP A 476 9.00 -7.46 16.43
N PHE A 477 8.42 -8.55 15.92
CA PHE A 477 7.63 -8.59 14.69
C PHE A 477 6.12 -8.59 14.92
N SER A 478 5.66 -8.40 16.16
CA SER A 478 4.23 -8.36 16.48
C SER A 478 3.55 -7.14 15.86
N TRP A 479 2.32 -7.30 15.38
CA TRP A 479 1.54 -6.16 14.84
C TRP A 479 0.98 -5.24 15.94
N GLY A 480 1.04 -5.65 17.20
CA GLY A 480 0.83 -4.83 18.40
C GLY A 480 -0.55 -4.15 18.48
N GLN A 481 -0.70 -3.22 19.43
CA GLN A 481 -1.96 -2.49 19.76
C GLN A 481 -2.59 -1.69 18.60
N THR A 482 -1.97 -1.68 17.41
CA THR A 482 -2.45 -0.95 16.24
C THR A 482 -3.71 -1.57 15.61
N ARG A 483 -3.93 -2.89 15.76
CA ARG A 483 -5.11 -3.60 15.24
C ARG A 483 -5.42 -4.83 16.10
N LEU A 484 -6.07 -4.60 17.24
CA LEU A 484 -6.47 -5.68 18.15
C LEU A 484 -7.62 -6.48 17.51
N VAL A 485 -7.51 -7.80 17.59
CA VAL A 485 -8.57 -8.75 17.22
C VAL A 485 -9.11 -9.38 18.51
N GLU A 486 -10.41 -9.64 18.56
CA GLU A 486 -11.04 -10.26 19.74
C GLU A 486 -10.45 -11.68 19.96
N GLY A 487 -9.89 -11.94 21.15
CA GLY A 487 -9.27 -13.24 21.51
C GLY A 487 -7.74 -13.33 21.37
N GLU A 488 -7.02 -12.22 21.21
CA GLU A 488 -5.55 -12.24 21.03
C GLU A 488 -4.76 -12.54 22.34
N GLY A 489 -4.04 -13.66 22.37
CA GLY A 489 -2.98 -13.96 23.34
C GLY A 489 -1.58 -13.62 22.78
N LYS A 490 -0.63 -13.28 23.66
CA LYS A 490 0.77 -13.02 23.27
C LYS A 490 1.46 -14.30 22.77
N GLY A 491 1.82 -14.33 21.48
CA GLY A 491 2.66 -15.36 20.84
C GLY A 491 1.87 -16.32 19.95
N GLY A 492 2.37 -16.82 18.82
CA GLY A 492 3.67 -16.67 18.17
C GLY A 492 3.55 -17.06 16.69
N HIS A 493 4.62 -16.87 15.93
CA HIS A 493 4.74 -17.40 14.57
C HIS A 493 4.72 -18.94 14.66
N GLY A 494 3.54 -19.53 14.47
CA GLY A 494 3.34 -20.97 14.56
C GLY A 494 4.19 -21.69 13.52
N GLY A 495 5.11 -22.52 14.03
CA GLY A 495 5.87 -23.49 13.28
C GLY A 495 4.97 -24.52 12.60
N SER A 496 5.47 -25.05 11.49
CA SER A 496 4.83 -26.01 10.62
C SER A 496 4.81 -27.41 11.26
N ASP A 497 3.68 -27.80 11.85
CA ASP A 497 3.32 -29.20 12.15
C ASP A 497 2.15 -29.67 11.27
N GLY A 498 2.29 -29.52 9.95
CA GLY A 498 1.31 -29.97 8.96
C GLY A 498 2.00 -30.68 7.78
N LYS A 499 1.29 -31.61 7.14
CA LYS A 499 1.77 -32.35 5.94
C LYS A 499 2.40 -31.39 4.93
N ALA A 500 3.49 -31.81 4.29
CA ALA A 500 4.13 -31.06 3.22
C ALA A 500 3.13 -30.88 2.07
N PHE A 501 2.61 -29.66 1.91
CA PHE A 501 1.89 -29.26 0.71
C PHE A 501 2.92 -29.05 -0.42
N SER A 502 2.62 -29.58 -1.61
CA SER A 502 3.42 -29.30 -2.80
C SER A 502 2.68 -28.29 -3.66
N ALA A 503 3.37 -27.26 -4.16
CA ALA A 503 2.77 -26.30 -5.09
C ALA A 503 2.16 -26.97 -6.34
N SER A 504 2.58 -28.20 -6.68
CA SER A 504 1.99 -29.03 -7.74
C SER A 504 0.55 -29.48 -7.48
N ASP A 505 0.09 -29.41 -6.23
CA ASP A 505 -1.24 -29.90 -5.83
C ASP A 505 -2.34 -28.93 -6.26
N ILE A 506 -1.99 -27.68 -6.61
CA ILE A 506 -2.91 -26.73 -7.24
C ILE A 506 -2.86 -26.92 -8.75
N PRO A 507 -3.97 -27.30 -9.41
CA PRO A 507 -3.98 -27.48 -10.85
C PRO A 507 -3.73 -26.13 -11.54
N THR A 508 -2.70 -26.07 -12.38
CA THR A 508 -2.43 -24.89 -13.22
C THR A 508 -2.59 -25.25 -14.69
N ARG A 509 -3.22 -24.37 -15.45
CA ARG A 509 -3.46 -24.56 -16.89
C ARG A 509 -3.39 -23.22 -17.62
N ARG A 510 -3.09 -23.23 -18.91
CA ARG A 510 -3.18 -22.01 -19.73
C ARG A 510 -4.63 -21.58 -19.86
N TRP A 511 -4.85 -20.29 -20.11
CA TRP A 511 -6.20 -19.73 -20.27
C TRP A 511 -7.03 -20.48 -21.33
N VAL A 512 -6.41 -20.81 -22.48
CA VAL A 512 -7.08 -21.54 -23.57
C VAL A 512 -7.57 -22.92 -23.14
N GLU A 513 -6.81 -23.59 -22.26
CA GLU A 513 -7.16 -24.91 -21.74
C GLU A 513 -8.29 -24.82 -20.72
N TRP A 514 -8.22 -23.82 -19.83
CA TRP A 514 -9.31 -23.51 -18.91
C TRP A 514 -10.62 -23.22 -19.64
N GLU A 515 -10.57 -22.45 -20.73
CA GLU A 515 -11.74 -22.13 -21.53
C GLU A 515 -12.29 -23.33 -22.30
N ARG A 516 -11.41 -24.17 -22.85
CA ARG A 516 -11.80 -25.43 -23.48
C ARG A 516 -12.55 -26.31 -22.47
N ASP A 517 -11.96 -26.49 -21.29
CA ASP A 517 -12.55 -27.30 -20.24
C ASP A 517 -13.89 -26.68 -19.77
N ARG A 518 -14.01 -25.34 -19.74
CA ARG A 518 -15.24 -24.62 -19.34
C ARG A 518 -16.38 -24.92 -20.28
N ARG A 519 -16.12 -24.80 -21.58
CA ARG A 519 -17.10 -25.07 -22.64
C ARG A 519 -17.53 -26.53 -22.67
N GLN A 520 -16.69 -27.43 -22.18
CA GLN A 520 -16.99 -28.85 -22.03
C GLN A 520 -17.64 -29.21 -20.68
N GLY A 521 -17.84 -28.24 -19.78
CA GLY A 521 -18.40 -28.50 -18.44
C GLY A 521 -17.45 -29.24 -17.50
N LEU A 522 -16.15 -29.29 -17.81
CA LEU A 522 -15.16 -30.05 -17.05
C LEU A 522 -14.53 -29.24 -15.90
N VAL A 523 -14.81 -27.94 -15.84
CA VAL A 523 -14.08 -27.03 -14.93
C VAL A 523 -14.37 -27.35 -13.48
N GLN A 524 -15.59 -27.77 -13.13
CA GLN A 524 -16.00 -28.21 -11.78
C GLN A 524 -15.05 -29.24 -11.15
N ARG A 525 -14.36 -30.06 -11.96
CA ARG A 525 -13.36 -31.03 -11.49
C ARG A 525 -12.14 -30.41 -10.82
N TYR A 526 -11.91 -29.11 -10.98
CA TYR A 526 -10.74 -28.40 -10.47
C TYR A 526 -11.06 -27.41 -9.32
N TRP A 527 -12.33 -27.25 -8.94
CA TRP A 527 -12.78 -26.39 -7.82
C TRP A 527 -12.82 -27.16 -6.50
N ILE A 528 -12.97 -28.48 -6.63
CA ILE A 528 -12.92 -29.45 -5.54
C ILE A 528 -11.59 -30.18 -5.66
N THR A 529 -10.56 -29.70 -4.97
CA THR A 529 -9.44 -30.58 -4.61
C THR A 529 -10.02 -31.62 -3.65
N GLN A 530 -10.06 -32.89 -4.08
CA GLN A 530 -10.45 -34.03 -3.25
C GLN A 530 -9.59 -34.15 -2.00
#